data_AF-A0A3M2T988-F1
#
_entry.id   AF-A0A3M2T988-F1
#
_cell.length_a   1.000
_cell.length_b   1.000
_cell.length_c   1.000
_cell.angle_alpha   90.00
_cell.angle_beta   90.00
_cell.angle_gamma   90.00
#
_symmetry.space_group_name_H-M   'P 1'
#
loop_
_entity.id
_entity.type
_entity.pdbx_description
1 polymer ?
#
loop_
_entity_poly.entity_id
_entity_poly.type
_entity_poly.pdbx_seq_one_letter_code
_entity_poly.pdbx_strand_id
1 'polypeptide(L)'
;MGFCMSKESPEDAEQKKKSQMIDRKLEEDSRRFRRECKILLLGSGESGKSTIVKQMKIIHQNGYSVEELALYRLTVYKNLLDCTKSLIGAYDQFSLQPSSARVQEFIQFLSDYIIDPDPNTPLDPRIGDAVTFLWNDPCTSMVLEHQNEFYLMDSAP
;
A
#
# COMPACT_ATOMS: atom_id res chain seq x y z
N MET A 1 58.48 -31.57 -21.26
CA MET A 1 57.89 -30.47 -22.04
C MET A 1 56.73 -31.04 -22.84
N GLY A 2 55.49 -30.85 -22.38
CA GLY A 2 54.29 -31.33 -23.07
C GLY A 2 53.35 -30.17 -23.31
N PHE A 3 53.48 -29.51 -24.46
CA PHE A 3 52.53 -28.50 -24.93
C PHE A 3 51.44 -29.24 -25.72
N CYS A 4 50.36 -29.64 -25.03
CA CYS A 4 49.18 -30.18 -25.69
C CYS A 4 48.30 -28.99 -26.13
N MET A 5 48.39 -28.60 -27.40
CA MET A 5 47.48 -27.62 -27.99
C MET A 5 46.21 -28.34 -28.46
N SER A 6 45.23 -28.44 -27.57
CA SER A 6 43.84 -28.73 -27.98
C SER A 6 43.36 -27.58 -28.85
N LYS A 7 42.95 -27.84 -30.10
CA LYS A 7 42.27 -26.84 -30.94
C LYS A 7 40.93 -26.53 -30.28
N GLU A 8 40.76 -25.31 -29.75
CA GLU A 8 39.46 -24.83 -29.24
C GLU A 8 38.43 -24.97 -30.37
N SER A 9 37.32 -25.66 -30.10
CA SER A 9 36.22 -25.71 -31.05
C SER A 9 35.52 -24.34 -31.12
N PRO A 10 34.84 -24.00 -32.22
CA PRO A 10 34.05 -22.76 -32.31
C PRO A 10 33.02 -22.63 -31.17
N GLU A 11 32.47 -23.75 -30.72
CA GLU A 11 31.54 -23.82 -29.58
C GLU A 11 32.23 -23.48 -28.26
N ASP A 12 33.44 -24.01 -28.01
CA ASP A 12 34.23 -23.69 -26.82
C ASP A 12 34.60 -22.20 -26.77
N ALA A 13 34.96 -21.62 -27.93
CA ALA A 13 35.26 -20.20 -28.06
C ALA A 13 34.03 -19.33 -27.77
N GLU A 14 32.84 -19.73 -28.25
CA GLU A 14 31.60 -19.02 -27.96
C GLU A 14 31.18 -19.16 -26.49
N GLN A 15 31.32 -20.34 -25.89
CA GLN A 15 31.07 -20.55 -24.46
C GLN A 15 32.02 -19.71 -23.60
N LYS A 16 33.31 -19.67 -23.95
CA LYS A 16 34.31 -18.83 -23.28
C LYS A 16 33.97 -17.35 -23.38
N LYS A 17 33.50 -16.88 -24.54
CA LYS A 17 33.03 -15.51 -24.72
C LYS A 17 31.80 -15.21 -23.87
N LYS A 18 30.84 -16.14 -23.77
CA LYS A 18 29.66 -16.03 -22.88
C LYS A 18 30.09 -15.96 -21.41
N SER A 19 31.00 -16.82 -20.97
CA SER A 19 31.56 -16.80 -19.60
C SER A 19 32.22 -15.46 -19.29
N GLN A 20 33.09 -14.96 -20.17
CA GLN A 20 33.75 -13.66 -19.98
C GLN A 20 32.75 -12.49 -19.91
N MET A 21 31.66 -12.54 -20.68
CA MET A 21 30.59 -11.53 -20.58
C MET A 21 29.86 -11.60 -19.24
N ILE A 22 29.62 -12.81 -18.70
CA ILE A 22 29.01 -13.00 -17.38
C ILE A 22 29.95 -12.46 -16.30
N ASP A 23 31.22 -12.83 -16.32
CA ASP A 23 32.22 -12.41 -15.33
C ASP A 23 32.34 -10.87 -15.30
N ARG A 24 32.38 -10.24 -16.48
CA ARG A 24 32.38 -8.78 -16.59
C ARG A 24 31.12 -8.16 -15.97
N LYS A 25 29.94 -8.73 -16.22
CA LYS A 25 28.69 -8.24 -15.64
C LYS A 25 28.65 -8.39 -14.13
N LEU A 26 29.15 -9.52 -13.61
CA LEU A 26 29.28 -9.76 -12.16
C LEU A 26 30.22 -8.75 -11.49
N GLU A 27 31.34 -8.40 -12.13
CA GLU A 27 32.24 -7.36 -11.62
C GLU A 27 31.58 -5.98 -11.61
N GLU A 28 30.86 -5.62 -12.68
CA GLU A 28 30.13 -4.35 -12.78
C GLU A 28 29.04 -4.25 -11.70
N ASP A 29 28.26 -5.32 -11.49
CA ASP A 29 27.24 -5.40 -10.44
C ASP A 29 27.86 -5.38 -9.04
N SER A 30 28.99 -6.06 -8.81
CA SER A 30 29.74 -6.01 -7.55
C SER A 30 30.21 -4.59 -7.20
N ARG A 31 30.65 -3.81 -8.21
CA ARG A 31 31.04 -2.41 -8.00
C ARG A 31 29.84 -1.53 -7.69
N ARG A 32 28.68 -1.78 -8.30
CA ARG A 32 27.42 -1.08 -8.00
C ARG A 32 26.92 -1.39 -6.59
N PHE A 33 26.83 -2.67 -6.23
CA PHE A 33 26.40 -3.12 -4.89
C PHE A 33 27.27 -2.55 -3.77
N ARG A 34 28.60 -2.47 -3.97
CA ARG A 34 29.51 -1.87 -2.98
C ARG A 34 29.26 -0.38 -2.72
N ARG A 35 28.63 0.33 -3.65
CA ARG A 35 28.28 1.75 -3.53
C ARG A 35 26.85 1.98 -3.06
N GLU A 36 26.04 0.92 -3.00
CA GLU A 36 24.64 1.00 -2.58
C GLU A 36 24.55 1.01 -1.04
N CYS A 37 23.86 2.00 -0.48
CA CYS A 37 23.56 2.04 0.94
C CYS A 37 22.22 1.32 1.19
N LYS A 38 22.25 0.20 1.92
CA LYS A 38 21.04 -0.54 2.30
C LYS A 38 20.55 -0.06 3.66
N ILE A 39 19.30 0.42 3.70
CA ILE A 39 18.66 0.93 4.91
C ILE A 39 17.51 -0.02 5.28
N LEU A 40 17.48 -0.48 6.53
CA LEU A 40 16.38 -1.25 7.10
C LEU A 40 15.59 -0.36 8.07
N LEU A 41 14.30 -0.17 7.78
CA LEU A 41 13.39 0.56 8.67
C LEU A 41 12.66 -0.42 9.59
N LEU A 42 12.78 -0.23 10.90
CA LEU A 42 12.14 -1.05 11.93
C LEU A 42 11.13 -0.21 12.74
N GLY A 43 10.09 -0.87 13.24
CA GLY A 43 9.04 -0.24 14.04
C GLY A 43 7.76 -1.07 14.02
N SER A 44 6.87 -0.84 15.00
CA SER A 44 5.55 -1.47 15.11
C SER A 44 4.66 -1.22 13.88
N GLY A 45 3.50 -1.88 13.80
CA GLY A 45 2.45 -1.48 12.86
C GLY A 45 2.21 0.03 12.92
N GLU A 46 1.93 0.63 11.77
CA GLU A 46 1.52 2.05 11.66
C GLU A 46 2.55 3.11 12.09
N SER A 47 3.78 2.70 12.46
CA SER A 47 4.87 3.61 12.86
C SER A 47 5.42 4.52 11.73
N GLY A 48 4.73 4.67 10.60
CA GLY A 48 5.14 5.54 9.49
C GLY A 48 6.24 5.04 8.57
N LYS A 49 6.70 3.77 8.68
CA LYS A 49 7.77 3.22 7.82
C LYS A 49 7.47 3.36 6.33
N SER A 50 6.27 2.95 5.91
CA SER A 50 5.82 3.08 4.52
C SER A 50 5.75 4.54 4.10
N THR A 51 5.38 5.45 5.01
CA THR A 51 5.35 6.89 4.76
C THR A 51 6.74 7.44 4.47
N ILE A 52 7.76 7.03 5.23
CA ILE A 52 9.16 7.43 4.97
C ILE A 52 9.59 6.97 3.57
N VAL A 53 9.33 5.72 3.20
CA VAL A 53 9.66 5.19 1.87
C VAL A 53 8.91 5.96 0.78
N LYS A 54 7.63 6.26 0.99
CA LYS A 54 6.82 7.06 0.06
C LYS A 54 7.38 8.47 -0.13
N GLN A 55 7.84 9.12 0.95
CA GLN A 55 8.48 10.44 0.89
C GLN A 55 9.82 10.40 0.15
N MET A 56 10.64 9.36 0.35
CA MET A 56 11.89 9.20 -0.40
C MET A 56 11.64 9.13 -1.91
N LYS A 57 10.56 8.46 -2.33
CA LYS A 57 10.16 8.43 -3.74
C LYS A 57 9.72 9.80 -4.26
N ILE A 58 8.93 10.53 -3.48
CA ILE A 58 8.48 11.89 -3.84
C ILE A 58 9.67 12.83 -4.04
N ILE A 59 10.63 12.82 -3.11
CA ILE A 59 11.74 13.78 -3.07
C ILE A 59 12.87 13.37 -4.03
N HIS A 60 13.15 12.08 -4.20
CA HIS A 60 14.35 11.59 -4.89
C HIS A 60 14.10 10.74 -6.14
N GLN A 61 12.86 10.36 -6.46
CA GLN A 61 12.54 9.49 -7.60
C GLN A 61 11.43 10.07 -8.51
N ASN A 62 11.36 11.39 -8.64
CA ASN A 62 10.40 12.10 -9.51
C ASN A 62 8.91 11.85 -9.18
N GLY A 63 8.58 11.50 -7.93
CA GLY A 63 7.19 11.29 -7.54
C GLY A 63 6.57 9.99 -8.06
N TYR A 64 5.25 10.01 -8.24
CA TYR A 64 4.47 8.86 -8.72
C TYR A 64 3.90 9.16 -10.10
N SER A 65 3.94 8.15 -10.99
CA SER A 65 3.27 8.26 -12.29
C SER A 65 1.74 8.13 -12.14
N VAL A 66 1.01 8.49 -13.20
CA VAL A 66 -0.46 8.39 -13.21
C VAL A 66 -0.90 6.94 -13.02
N GLU A 67 -0.18 6.00 -13.62
CA GLU A 67 -0.43 4.56 -13.53
C GLU A 67 -0.21 4.07 -12.09
N GLU A 68 0.85 4.56 -11.42
CA GLU A 68 1.11 4.21 -10.02
C GLU A 68 0.05 4.80 -9.08
N LEU A 69 -0.38 6.04 -9.32
CA LEU A 69 -1.46 6.68 -8.57
C LEU A 69 -2.79 5.91 -8.74
N ALA A 70 -3.06 5.38 -9.93
CA ALA A 70 -4.25 4.56 -10.17
C ALA A 70 -4.25 3.29 -9.30
N LEU A 71 -3.09 2.66 -9.07
CA LEU A 71 -2.98 1.50 -8.18
C LEU A 71 -3.27 1.84 -6.71
N TYR A 72 -3.01 3.08 -6.28
CA TYR A 72 -3.35 3.54 -4.93
C TYR A 72 -4.85 3.78 -4.72
N ARG A 73 -5.64 3.93 -5.79
CA ARG A 73 -7.09 4.17 -5.69
C ARG A 73 -7.79 3.10 -4.85
N LEU A 74 -7.49 1.82 -5.12
CA LEU A 74 -8.07 0.70 -4.37
C LEU A 74 -7.66 0.74 -2.88
N THR A 75 -6.45 1.22 -2.58
CA THR A 75 -5.99 1.39 -1.18
C THR A 75 -6.78 2.50 -0.50
N VAL A 76 -7.00 3.63 -1.17
CA VAL A 76 -7.82 4.74 -0.63
C VAL A 76 -9.25 4.28 -0.37
N TYR A 77 -9.83 3.52 -1.29
CA TYR A 77 -11.17 2.98 -1.17
C TYR A 77 -11.31 2.02 0.02
N LYS A 78 -10.35 1.10 0.19
CA LYS A 78 -10.32 0.18 1.32
C LYS A 78 -10.18 0.93 2.64
N ASN A 79 -9.22 1.85 2.73
CA ASN A 79 -9.02 2.64 3.94
C ASN A 79 -10.29 3.42 4.32
N LEU A 80 -10.96 4.06 3.35
CA LEU A 80 -12.22 4.77 3.60
C LEU A 80 -13.27 3.84 4.21
N LEU A 81 -13.48 2.67 3.61
CA LEU A 81 -14.50 1.73 4.06
C LEU A 81 -14.12 1.05 5.39
N ASP A 82 -12.86 0.68 5.58
CA ASP A 82 -12.36 0.05 6.80
C ASP A 82 -12.48 1.02 7.99
N CYS A 83 -12.13 2.30 7.81
CA CYS A 83 -12.34 3.34 8.84
C CYS A 83 -13.83 3.53 9.14
N THR A 84 -14.66 3.58 8.10
CA THR A 84 -16.13 3.72 8.25
C THR A 84 -16.72 2.54 9.00
N LYS A 85 -16.34 1.30 8.66
CA LYS A 85 -16.80 0.08 9.35
C LYS A 85 -16.29 0.01 10.79
N SER A 86 -15.09 0.52 11.05
CA SER A 86 -14.56 0.62 12.42
C SER A 86 -15.37 1.59 13.27
N LEU A 87 -15.77 2.74 12.72
CA LEU A 87 -16.69 3.67 13.39
C LEU A 87 -18.06 3.04 13.66
N ILE A 88 -18.62 2.33 12.68
CA ILE A 88 -19.90 1.59 12.87
C ILE A 88 -19.76 0.55 13.99
N GLY A 89 -18.67 -0.22 14.00
CA GLY A 89 -18.41 -1.18 15.08
C GLY A 89 -18.29 -0.51 16.44
N ALA A 90 -17.74 0.70 16.50
CA ALA A 90 -17.68 1.48 17.73
C ALA A 90 -19.07 1.96 18.20
N TYR A 91 -19.99 2.31 17.29
CA TYR A 91 -21.39 2.61 17.67
C TYR A 91 -22.00 1.43 18.42
N ASP A 92 -21.83 0.21 17.90
CA ASP A 92 -22.34 -1.00 18.53
C ASP A 92 -21.64 -1.26 19.88
N GLN A 93 -20.31 -1.11 19.94
CA GLN A 93 -19.52 -1.28 21.16
C GLN A 93 -19.98 -0.34 22.29
N PHE A 94 -20.27 0.92 21.97
CA PHE A 94 -20.74 1.93 22.94
C PHE A 94 -22.27 1.98 23.08
N SER A 95 -23.00 1.07 22.41
CA SER A 95 -24.47 1.02 22.41
C SER A 95 -25.13 2.33 21.98
N LEU A 96 -24.49 3.05 21.05
CA LEU A 96 -25.00 4.31 20.52
C LEU A 96 -26.01 4.05 19.40
N GLN A 97 -27.11 4.78 19.43
CA GLN A 97 -28.15 4.70 18.42
C GLN A 97 -27.99 5.86 17.43
N PRO A 98 -27.98 5.59 16.11
CA PRO A 98 -27.90 6.64 15.10
C PRO A 98 -28.96 7.72 15.31
N SER A 99 -28.61 8.98 15.05
CA SER A 99 -29.51 10.11 15.32
C SER A 99 -30.76 10.15 14.41
N SER A 100 -30.75 9.40 13.30
CA SER A 100 -31.85 9.35 12.36
C SER A 100 -31.96 8.02 11.63
N ALA A 101 -33.18 7.69 11.17
CA ALA A 101 -33.44 6.52 10.34
C ALA A 101 -32.59 6.50 9.05
N ARG A 102 -32.28 7.68 8.49
CA ARG A 102 -31.41 7.79 7.31
C ARG A 102 -29.98 7.34 7.60
N VAL A 103 -29.42 7.72 8.75
CA VAL A 103 -28.07 7.26 9.13
C VAL A 103 -28.09 5.76 9.39
N GLN A 104 -29.16 5.24 10.01
CA GLN A 104 -29.33 3.80 10.20
C GLN A 104 -29.39 3.01 8.88
N GLU A 105 -30.11 3.49 7.88
CA GLU A 105 -30.12 2.91 6.52
C GLU A 105 -28.73 2.93 5.87
N PHE A 106 -27.99 4.04 6.02
CA PHE A 106 -26.63 4.15 5.50
C PHE A 106 -25.64 3.22 6.21
N ILE A 107 -25.78 3.02 7.53
CA ILE A 107 -24.97 2.06 8.28
C ILE A 107 -25.17 0.66 7.72
N GLN A 108 -26.41 0.22 7.50
CA GLN A 108 -26.69 -1.10 6.92
C GLN A 108 -26.06 -1.23 5.53
N PHE A 109 -26.24 -0.21 4.67
CA PHE A 109 -25.62 -0.17 3.35
C PHE A 109 -24.09 -0.27 3.40
N LEU A 110 -23.45 0.50 4.28
CA LEU A 110 -21.99 0.53 4.42
C LEU A 110 -21.42 -0.79 4.97
N SER A 111 -22.10 -1.40 5.93
CA SER A 111 -21.70 -2.69 6.52
C SER A 111 -21.65 -3.80 5.47
N ASP A 112 -22.67 -3.86 4.61
CA ASP A 112 -22.82 -4.88 3.57
C ASP A 112 -22.01 -4.59 2.29
N TYR A 113 -21.53 -3.36 2.13
CA TYR A 113 -20.79 -2.97 0.93
C TYR A 113 -19.44 -3.70 0.83
N ILE A 114 -19.14 -4.21 -0.37
CA ILE A 114 -17.89 -4.89 -0.72
C ILE A 114 -17.28 -4.15 -1.91
N ILE A 115 -16.02 -3.75 -1.77
CA ILE A 115 -15.28 -3.05 -2.81
C ILE A 115 -14.90 -4.04 -3.92
N ASP A 116 -15.13 -3.64 -5.17
CA ASP A 116 -14.66 -4.38 -6.33
C ASP A 116 -13.11 -4.44 -6.35
N PRO A 117 -12.50 -5.62 -6.54
CA PRO A 117 -11.04 -5.74 -6.56
C PRO A 117 -10.37 -5.05 -7.77
N ASP A 118 -11.11 -4.68 -8.82
CA ASP A 118 -10.58 -3.94 -9.97
C ASP A 118 -10.34 -2.47 -9.61
N PRO A 119 -9.09 -1.97 -9.63
CA PRO A 119 -8.77 -0.56 -9.34
C PRO A 119 -9.37 0.44 -10.36
N ASN A 120 -9.82 -0.05 -11.52
CA ASN A 120 -10.47 0.78 -12.54
C ASN A 120 -11.98 0.94 -12.30
N THR A 121 -12.58 0.09 -11.47
CA THR A 121 -13.98 0.20 -11.10
C THR A 121 -14.15 1.37 -10.11
N PRO A 122 -14.92 2.41 -10.47
CA PRO A 122 -15.19 3.51 -9.56
C PRO A 122 -16.06 3.05 -8.40
N LEU A 123 -15.88 3.69 -7.24
CA LEU A 123 -16.71 3.44 -6.06
C LEU A 123 -18.14 3.93 -6.28
N ASP A 124 -19.12 3.25 -5.68
CA ASP A 124 -20.52 3.67 -5.76
C ASP A 124 -20.64 5.11 -5.20
N PRO A 125 -21.16 6.09 -5.99
CA PRO A 125 -21.31 7.47 -5.53
C PRO A 125 -22.08 7.62 -4.22
N ARG A 126 -23.02 6.69 -3.94
CA ARG A 126 -23.80 6.66 -2.70
C ARG A 126 -22.95 6.49 -1.44
N ILE A 127 -21.75 5.92 -1.56
CA ILE A 127 -20.84 5.76 -0.42
C ILE A 127 -20.36 7.11 0.08
N GLY A 128 -20.10 8.07 -0.82
CA GLY A 128 -19.70 9.42 -0.44
C GLY A 128 -20.76 10.09 0.43
N ASP A 129 -22.03 9.99 0.02
CA ASP A 129 -23.16 10.50 0.80
C ASP A 129 -23.29 9.75 2.13
N ALA A 130 -23.27 8.41 2.11
CA ALA A 130 -23.41 7.58 3.30
C ALA A 130 -22.35 7.88 4.36
N VAL A 131 -21.08 7.95 3.96
CA VAL A 131 -19.95 8.29 4.84
C VAL A 131 -20.09 9.72 5.36
N THR A 132 -20.51 10.67 4.53
CA THR A 132 -20.72 12.06 4.95
C THR A 132 -21.83 12.17 6.01
N PHE A 133 -22.95 11.45 5.83
CA PHE A 133 -24.02 11.43 6.81
C PHE A 133 -23.60 10.78 8.12
N LEU A 134 -22.87 9.66 8.07
CA LEU A 134 -22.33 9.02 9.27
C LEU A 134 -21.32 9.91 9.99
N TRP A 135 -20.40 10.54 9.27
CA TRP A 135 -19.37 11.40 9.85
C TRP A 135 -19.95 12.60 10.59
N ASN A 136 -21.05 13.16 10.09
CA ASN A 136 -21.76 14.28 10.71
C ASN A 136 -22.81 13.86 11.75
N ASP A 137 -23.00 12.56 12.00
CA ASP A 137 -23.90 12.09 13.06
C ASP A 137 -23.30 12.44 14.44
N PRO A 138 -24.11 12.97 15.38
CA PRO A 138 -23.63 13.31 16.73
C PRO A 138 -22.93 12.15 17.45
N CYS A 139 -23.34 10.91 17.19
CA CYS A 139 -22.71 9.74 17.80
C CYS A 139 -21.26 9.56 17.34
N THR A 140 -20.89 9.98 16.12
CA THR A 140 -19.50 9.92 15.64
C THR A 140 -18.59 10.79 16.50
N SER A 141 -19.02 12.01 16.84
CA SER A 141 -18.25 12.87 17.75
C SER A 141 -18.08 12.22 19.12
N MET A 142 -19.14 11.60 19.67
CA MET A 142 -19.07 10.89 20.96
C MET A 142 -18.10 9.69 20.90
N VAL A 143 -18.13 8.92 19.81
CA VAL A 143 -17.19 7.81 19.60
C VAL A 143 -15.75 8.30 19.52
N LEU A 144 -15.49 9.41 18.82
CA LEU A 144 -14.14 9.94 18.66
C LEU A 144 -13.54 10.47 19.97
N GLU A 145 -14.36 10.87 20.95
CA GLU A 145 -13.87 11.15 22.32
C GLU A 145 -13.25 9.92 22.98
N HIS A 146 -13.69 8.71 22.58
CA HIS A 146 -13.20 7.41 23.03
C HIS A 146 -12.33 6.70 21.98
N GLN A 147 -11.67 7.44 21.07
CA GLN A 147 -10.85 6.85 19.98
C GLN A 147 -9.70 5.93 20.44
N ASN A 148 -9.29 5.99 21.71
CA ASN A 148 -8.26 5.11 22.26
C ASN A 148 -8.81 3.74 22.70
N GLU A 149 -10.13 3.54 22.71
CA GLU A 149 -10.82 2.33 23.17
C GLU A 149 -11.23 1.38 22.04
N PHE A 150 -11.02 1.79 20.79
CA PHE A 150 -11.18 0.97 19.61
C PHE A 150 -10.08 1.31 18.59
N TYR A 151 -9.91 0.44 17.59
CA TYR A 151 -8.93 0.72 16.54
C TYR A 151 -9.57 1.59 15.45
N LEU A 152 -8.93 2.72 15.18
CA LEU A 152 -9.22 3.60 14.04
C LEU A 152 -7.89 3.99 13.40
N MET A 153 -7.81 3.93 12.07
CA MET A 153 -6.60 4.31 11.35
C MET A 153 -6.29 5.80 11.58
N ASP A 154 -5.02 6.14 11.83
CA ASP A 154 -4.56 7.52 12.07
C ASP A 154 -4.93 8.51 10.96
N SER A 155 -5.13 8.03 9.73
CA SER A 155 -5.51 8.86 8.58
C SER A 155 -7.01 9.00 8.37
N ALA A 156 -7.85 8.54 9.31
CA ALA A 156 -9.29 8.65 9.23
C ALA A 156 -9.83 10.05 9.55
N PRO A 157 -9.36 10.75 10.61
CA PRO A 157 -9.84 12.08 10.98
C PRO A 157 -9.35 13.20 10.06
#